data_AF-A0A7W1E9J5-F1
#
_entry.id   AF-A0A7W1E9J5-F1
#
_cell.length_a   1.000
_cell.length_b   1.000
_cell.length_c   1.000
_cell.angle_alpha   90.00
_cell.angle_beta   90.00
_cell.angle_gamma   90.00
#
_symmetry.space_group_name_H-M   'P 1'
#
loop_
_entity.id
_entity.type
_entity.pdbx_description
1 polymer ?
#
loop_
_entity_poly.entity_id
_entity_poly.type
_entity_poly.pdbx_seq_one_letter_code
_entity_poly.pdbx_strand_id
1 'polypeptide(L)'
;MPETEVLYQIMGRHRADPLPERKPSWLKVRAPGGANYVRLKHLMRELNLHSVCEEARCPNVGECWEHGTATFMILGDVCTRNCAYCAVSHGRPPKYDVQEPSRVGEAIATMNLRHAVITSVDRDDLPDFGAYIFAETIREIHARVPDCSVEVLVPDFQGNEESIRAVLEARPEIYNHNT
;
A
#
# COMPACT_ATOMS: atom_id res chain seq x y z
N MET A 1 -5.36 37.03 29.92
CA MET A 1 -4.47 35.88 29.73
C MET A 1 -5.32 34.84 29.02
N PRO A 2 -5.08 34.52 27.74
CA PRO A 2 -5.94 33.56 27.05
C PRO A 2 -5.66 32.19 27.64
N GLU A 3 -6.75 31.49 27.98
CA GLU A 3 -6.75 30.13 28.50
C GLU A 3 -6.01 29.23 27.51
N THR A 4 -4.92 28.63 27.96
CA THR A 4 -4.24 27.56 27.25
C THR A 4 -5.21 26.40 27.07
N GLU A 5 -5.65 26.20 25.84
CA GLU A 5 -6.40 25.04 25.40
C GLU A 5 -5.57 23.78 25.69
N VAL A 6 -5.99 23.00 26.68
CA VAL A 6 -5.32 21.76 27.05
C VAL A 6 -5.56 20.75 25.94
N LEU A 7 -4.53 20.49 25.14
CA LEU A 7 -4.50 19.38 24.20
C LEU A 7 -4.55 18.06 24.99
N TYR A 8 -5.70 17.41 25.01
CA TYR A 8 -5.83 16.05 25.54
C TYR A 8 -5.21 15.06 24.55
N GLN A 9 -4.01 14.60 24.85
CA GLN A 9 -3.41 13.48 24.12
C GLN A 9 -4.14 12.20 24.55
N ILE A 10 -5.00 11.66 23.68
CA ILE A 10 -5.62 10.35 23.89
C ILE A 10 -4.51 9.30 23.74
N MET A 11 -3.87 8.95 24.85
CA MET A 11 -2.95 7.82 24.88
C MET A 11 -3.79 6.56 24.60
N GLY A 12 -3.55 5.94 23.44
CA GLY A 12 -4.22 4.71 23.03
C GLY A 12 -4.19 3.70 24.17
N ARG A 13 -5.36 3.22 24.58
CA ARG A 13 -5.47 2.24 25.66
C ARG A 13 -4.82 0.95 25.18
N HIS A 14 -3.63 0.63 25.66
CA HIS A 14 -3.13 -0.74 25.60
C HIS A 14 -4.19 -1.61 26.31
N ARG A 15 -4.83 -2.51 25.58
CA ARG A 15 -5.89 -3.38 26.13
C ARG A 15 -5.32 -4.19 27.29
N ALA A 16 -5.99 -4.12 28.44
CA ALA A 16 -5.65 -4.90 29.63
C ALA A 16 -6.15 -6.35 29.55
N ASP A 17 -7.22 -6.60 28.81
CA ASP A 17 -7.84 -7.93 28.72
C ASP A 17 -7.30 -8.73 27.52
N PRO A 18 -7.05 -10.05 27.70
CA PRO A 18 -6.62 -10.92 26.61
C PRO A 18 -7.69 -11.03 25.52
N LEU A 19 -7.23 -11.10 24.26
CA LEU A 19 -8.12 -11.31 23.12
C LEU A 19 -8.78 -12.70 23.22
N PRO A 20 -10.05 -12.86 22.79
CA PRO A 20 -10.69 -14.17 22.71
C PRO A 20 -9.87 -15.13 21.84
N GLU A 21 -9.73 -16.39 22.26
CA GLU A 21 -8.98 -17.42 21.51
C GLU A 21 -9.50 -17.65 20.09
N ARG A 22 -10.79 -17.40 19.86
CA ARG A 22 -11.44 -17.57 18.56
C ARG A 22 -12.03 -16.26 18.07
N LYS A 23 -11.80 -15.99 16.79
CA LYS A 23 -12.49 -14.93 16.07
C LYS A 23 -14.02 -15.19 16.08
N PRO A 24 -14.86 -14.15 16.21
CA PRO A 24 -16.31 -14.29 16.13
C PRO A 24 -16.77 -14.95 14.83
N SER A 25 -17.94 -15.59 14.84
CA SER A 25 -18.48 -16.30 13.67
C SER A 25 -18.71 -15.41 12.44
N TRP A 26 -19.04 -14.14 12.65
CA TRP A 26 -19.24 -13.13 11.60
C TRP A 26 -17.93 -12.64 10.98
N LEU A 27 -16.77 -12.88 11.61
CA LEU A 27 -15.45 -12.48 11.10
C LEU A 27 -14.78 -13.63 10.35
N LYS A 28 -15.48 -14.16 9.34
CA LYS A 28 -15.01 -15.26 8.49
C LYS A 28 -15.26 -14.93 7.03
N VAL A 29 -14.29 -15.27 6.18
CA VAL A 29 -14.36 -15.13 4.72
C VAL A 29 -14.12 -16.48 4.06
N ARG A 30 -14.45 -16.59 2.78
CA ARG A 30 -14.08 -17.76 1.97
C ARG A 30 -12.58 -17.72 1.68
N ALA A 31 -11.91 -18.87 1.79
CA ALA A 31 -10.51 -18.96 1.41
C ALA A 31 -10.34 -18.68 -0.11
N PRO A 32 -9.30 -17.90 -0.51
CA PRO A 32 -8.99 -17.71 -1.92
C PRO A 32 -8.51 -19.02 -2.54
N GLY A 33 -8.71 -19.19 -3.85
CA GLY A 33 -8.28 -20.42 -4.54
C GLY A 33 -8.77 -20.60 -5.98
N GLY A 34 -9.50 -19.62 -6.54
CA GLY A 34 -9.90 -19.66 -7.95
C GLY A 34 -8.69 -19.62 -8.91
N ALA A 35 -8.90 -20.04 -10.15
CA ALA A 35 -7.85 -20.04 -11.18
C ALA A 35 -7.25 -18.64 -11.41
N ASN A 36 -8.08 -17.59 -11.32
CA ASN A 36 -7.61 -16.21 -11.45
C ASN A 36 -6.67 -15.82 -10.30
N TYR A 37 -7.00 -16.16 -9.05
CA TYR A 37 -6.13 -15.92 -7.90
C TYR A 37 -4.74 -16.57 -8.09
N VAL A 38 -4.70 -17.83 -8.50
CA VAL A 38 -3.45 -18.54 -8.73
C VAL A 38 -2.63 -17.87 -9.84
N ARG A 39 -3.26 -17.55 -10.97
CA ARG A 39 -2.61 -16.84 -12.08
C ARG A 39 -1.98 -15.51 -11.65
N LEU A 40 -2.74 -14.70 -10.93
CA LEU A 40 -2.30 -13.38 -10.48
C LEU A 40 -1.17 -13.47 -9.45
N LYS A 41 -1.22 -14.49 -8.58
CA LYS A 41 -0.14 -14.77 -7.64
C LYS A 41 1.17 -15.15 -8.33
N HIS A 42 1.09 -15.91 -9.43
CA HIS A 42 2.26 -16.20 -10.24
C HIS A 42 2.82 -14.95 -10.92
N LEU A 43 1.94 -14.12 -11.50
CA LEU A 43 2.31 -12.85 -12.13
C LEU A 43 3.07 -11.91 -11.17
N MET A 44 2.57 -11.73 -9.93
CA MET A 44 3.25 -10.88 -8.94
C MET A 44 4.69 -11.34 -8.67
N ARG A 45 4.90 -12.67 -8.60
CA ARG A 45 6.22 -13.26 -8.38
C ARG A 45 7.14 -13.14 -9.59
N GLU A 46 6.60 -13.37 -10.79
CA GLU A 46 7.35 -13.26 -12.04
C GLU A 46 7.86 -11.83 -12.27
N LEU A 47 7.05 -10.83 -11.92
CA LEU A 47 7.41 -9.42 -12.02
C LEU A 47 8.18 -8.88 -10.80
N ASN A 48 8.49 -9.74 -9.83
CA ASN A 48 9.16 -9.35 -8.58
C ASN A 48 8.50 -8.14 -7.91
N LEU A 49 7.18 -8.25 -7.71
CA LEU A 49 6.33 -7.22 -7.09
C LEU A 49 5.77 -7.72 -5.75
N HIS A 50 5.52 -6.78 -4.85
CA HIS A 50 4.84 -7.03 -3.59
C HIS A 50 3.41 -6.49 -3.62
N SER A 51 2.54 -7.10 -2.83
CA SER A 51 1.17 -6.63 -2.63
C SER A 51 0.81 -6.64 -1.15
N VAL A 52 0.17 -5.58 -0.66
CA VAL A 52 -0.38 -5.58 0.71
C VAL A 52 -1.40 -6.69 0.88
N CYS A 53 -2.08 -7.07 -0.21
CA CYS A 53 -3.00 -8.21 -0.23
C CYS A 53 -2.36 -9.49 0.31
N GLU A 54 -1.10 -9.76 -0.07
CA GLU A 54 -0.36 -10.94 0.36
C GLU A 54 0.41 -10.69 1.67
N GLU A 55 1.15 -9.58 1.76
CA GLU A 55 2.03 -9.28 2.90
C GLU A 55 1.24 -9.08 4.21
N ALA A 56 0.09 -8.42 4.14
CA ALA A 56 -0.80 -8.23 5.29
C ALA A 56 -1.77 -9.41 5.50
N ARG A 57 -1.67 -10.49 4.70
CA ARG A 57 -2.56 -11.66 4.76
C ARG A 57 -4.04 -11.27 4.66
N CYS A 58 -4.35 -10.41 3.70
CA CYS A 58 -5.68 -9.82 3.56
C CYS A 58 -6.73 -10.92 3.30
N PRO A 59 -7.80 -10.99 4.13
CA PRO A 59 -8.87 -11.97 3.93
C PRO A 59 -9.63 -11.76 2.59
N ASN A 60 -9.56 -10.57 2.01
CA ASN A 60 -10.35 -10.19 0.84
C ASN A 60 -9.61 -10.38 -0.50
N VAL A 61 -8.36 -10.89 -0.50
CA VAL A 61 -7.51 -10.95 -1.70
C VAL A 61 -8.18 -11.64 -2.90
N GLY A 62 -8.92 -12.74 -2.65
CA GLY A 62 -9.62 -13.46 -3.72
C GLY A 62 -10.72 -12.61 -4.36
N GLU A 63 -11.53 -11.94 -3.54
CA GLU A 63 -12.64 -11.10 -4.00
C GLU A 63 -12.14 -9.86 -4.74
N CYS A 64 -11.17 -9.14 -4.18
CA CYS A 64 -10.58 -7.95 -4.80
C CYS A 64 -10.05 -8.26 -6.21
N TRP A 65 -9.25 -9.32 -6.32
CA TRP A 65 -8.60 -9.70 -7.57
C TRP A 65 -9.59 -10.20 -8.63
N GLU A 66 -10.71 -10.82 -8.23
CA GLU A 66 -11.80 -11.19 -9.14
C GLU A 66 -12.59 -9.98 -9.64
N HIS A 67 -12.69 -8.90 -8.86
CA HIS A 67 -13.38 -7.67 -9.26
C HIS A 67 -12.51 -6.69 -10.07
N GLY A 68 -11.28 -7.07 -10.42
CA GLY A 68 -10.37 -6.24 -11.21
C GLY A 68 -9.77 -5.09 -10.41
N THR A 69 -9.44 -5.34 -9.13
CA THR A 69 -8.66 -4.44 -8.29
C THR A 69 -7.57 -5.17 -7.52
N ALA A 70 -6.46 -4.48 -7.27
CA ALA A 70 -5.37 -4.97 -6.45
C ALA A 70 -4.62 -3.80 -5.81
N THR A 71 -3.98 -4.07 -4.67
CA THR A 71 -3.14 -3.11 -3.96
C THR A 71 -1.68 -3.51 -4.09
N PHE A 72 -0.90 -2.71 -4.80
CA PHE A 72 0.54 -2.91 -5.00
C PHE A 72 1.31 -2.23 -3.89
N MET A 73 2.28 -2.93 -3.32
CA MET A 73 3.20 -2.38 -2.33
C MET A 73 4.55 -2.15 -3.01
N ILE A 74 4.85 -0.88 -3.30
CA ILE A 74 6.12 -0.46 -3.90
C ILE A 74 7.17 -0.21 -2.83
N LEU A 75 8.43 -0.04 -3.24
CA LEU A 75 9.61 0.24 -2.40
C LEU A 75 10.05 -0.92 -1.49
N GLY A 76 9.59 -2.14 -1.80
CA GLY A 76 9.94 -3.38 -1.11
C GLY A 76 8.98 -3.78 0.01
N ASP A 77 9.41 -4.73 0.84
CA ASP A 77 8.64 -5.39 1.90
C ASP A 77 9.18 -5.19 3.32
N VAL A 78 10.23 -4.35 3.45
CA VAL A 78 10.84 -4.00 4.72
C VAL A 78 10.68 -2.50 4.96
N CYS A 79 9.95 -2.15 6.02
CA CYS A 79 9.65 -0.78 6.42
C CYS A 79 10.72 -0.20 7.35
N THR A 80 11.02 1.09 7.22
CA THR A 80 11.88 1.81 8.18
C THR A 80 11.20 2.05 9.54
N ARG A 81 9.86 1.91 9.59
CA ARG A 81 9.03 2.10 10.78
C ARG A 81 8.43 0.79 11.29
N ASN A 82 7.92 0.83 12.51
CA ASN A 82 7.36 -0.34 13.21
C ASN A 82 6.01 -0.01 13.88
N CYS A 83 4.99 0.24 13.05
CA CYS A 83 3.64 0.51 13.53
C CYS A 83 3.08 -0.74 14.23
N ALA A 84 2.58 -0.60 15.46
CA ALA A 84 2.16 -1.74 16.28
C ALA A 84 1.01 -2.59 15.70
N TYR A 85 0.25 -2.03 14.74
CA TYR A 85 -0.83 -2.72 14.05
C TYR A 85 -0.41 -3.34 12.71
N CYS A 86 0.76 -2.97 12.18
CA CYS A 86 1.19 -3.34 10.84
C CYS A 86 1.86 -4.72 10.85
N ALA A 87 1.53 -5.55 9.86
CA ALA A 87 2.10 -6.89 9.71
C ALA A 87 3.35 -6.93 8.81
N VAL A 88 3.71 -5.81 8.18
CA VAL A 88 4.86 -5.70 7.29
C VAL A 88 6.16 -5.77 8.10
N SER A 89 7.19 -6.42 7.54
CA SER A 89 8.49 -6.53 8.17
C SER A 89 9.12 -5.16 8.38
N HIS A 90 9.90 -4.99 9.45
CA HIS A 90 10.59 -3.74 9.75
C HIS A 90 12.10 -3.94 9.85
N GLY A 91 12.89 -2.95 9.46
CA GLY A 91 14.35 -3.02 9.48
C GLY A 91 15.01 -2.04 8.53
N ARG A 92 16.24 -2.36 8.11
CA ARG A 92 16.92 -1.61 7.05
C ARG A 92 16.46 -2.13 5.69
N PRO A 93 15.75 -1.34 4.87
CA PRO A 93 15.30 -1.78 3.57
C PRO A 93 16.50 -2.04 2.64
N PRO A 94 16.36 -2.95 1.65
CA PRO A 94 17.33 -3.07 0.58
C PRO A 94 17.33 -1.81 -0.31
N LYS A 95 18.26 -1.77 -1.28
CA LYS A 95 18.25 -0.73 -2.30
C LYS A 95 16.92 -0.81 -3.07
N TYR A 96 16.25 0.33 -3.25
CA TYR A 96 15.02 0.40 -4.03
C TYR A 96 15.31 0.23 -5.53
N ASP A 97 14.29 -0.20 -6.26
CA ASP A 97 14.38 -0.44 -7.70
C ASP A 97 13.65 0.64 -8.48
N VAL A 98 14.40 1.41 -9.27
CA VAL A 98 13.87 2.47 -10.15
C VAL A 98 13.05 1.93 -11.32
N GLN A 99 13.12 0.63 -11.63
CA GLN A 99 12.32 -0.02 -12.67
C GLN A 99 11.02 -0.64 -12.15
N GLU A 100 10.80 -0.62 -10.83
CA GLU A 100 9.55 -1.11 -10.22
C GLU A 100 8.28 -0.43 -10.80
N PRO A 101 8.22 0.90 -11.03
CA PRO A 101 7.09 1.56 -11.69
C PRO A 101 6.63 0.91 -12.99
N SER A 102 7.59 0.61 -13.88
CA SER A 102 7.33 0.00 -15.19
C SER A 102 6.71 -1.39 -15.05
N ARG A 103 7.20 -2.20 -14.10
CA ARG A 103 6.66 -3.54 -13.83
C ARG A 103 5.28 -3.49 -13.18
N VAL A 104 5.03 -2.51 -12.31
CA VAL A 104 3.67 -2.28 -11.77
C VAL A 104 2.71 -1.93 -12.90
N GLY A 105 3.08 -1.04 -13.81
CA GLY A 105 2.29 -0.72 -15.00
C GLY A 105 2.03 -1.94 -15.90
N GLU A 106 3.04 -2.79 -16.11
CA GLU A 106 2.90 -4.06 -16.84
C GLU A 106 1.95 -5.04 -16.15
N ALA A 107 2.05 -5.18 -14.83
CA ALA A 107 1.15 -6.02 -14.05
C ALA A 107 -0.29 -5.53 -14.20
N ILE A 108 -0.55 -4.23 -13.98
CA ILE A 108 -1.88 -3.62 -14.06
C ILE A 108 -2.49 -3.82 -15.45
N ALA A 109 -1.70 -3.64 -16.52
CA ALA A 109 -2.14 -3.90 -17.90
C ALA A 109 -2.48 -5.37 -18.13
N THR A 110 -1.61 -6.28 -17.68
CA THR A 110 -1.79 -7.74 -17.85
C THR A 110 -3.00 -8.27 -17.06
N MET A 111 -3.28 -7.65 -15.92
CA MET A 111 -4.43 -7.96 -15.09
C MET A 111 -5.72 -7.31 -15.58
N ASN A 112 -5.62 -6.32 -16.47
CA ASN A 112 -6.73 -5.50 -16.93
C ASN A 112 -7.54 -4.91 -15.76
N LEU A 113 -6.83 -4.31 -14.79
CA LEU A 113 -7.49 -3.70 -13.63
C LEU A 113 -8.24 -2.43 -14.04
N ARG A 114 -9.37 -2.19 -13.38
CA ARG A 114 -10.13 -0.94 -13.52
C ARG A 114 -9.75 0.09 -12.47
N HIS A 115 -9.20 -0.40 -11.36
CA HIS A 115 -8.80 0.41 -10.23
C HIS A 115 -7.59 -0.22 -9.54
N ALA A 116 -6.49 0.52 -9.48
CA ALA A 116 -5.26 0.10 -8.82
C ALA A 116 -5.00 0.99 -7.60
N VAL A 117 -4.71 0.36 -6.46
CA VAL A 117 -4.25 1.07 -5.26
C VAL A 117 -2.75 0.90 -5.17
N ILE A 118 -2.01 2.00 -5.05
CA ILE A 118 -0.55 2.00 -4.87
C ILE A 118 -0.25 2.47 -3.45
N THR A 119 0.49 1.66 -2.71
CA THR A 119 0.96 1.99 -1.36
C THR A 119 2.43 1.61 -1.25
N SER A 120 3.10 2.04 -0.19
CA SER A 120 4.49 1.66 0.05
C SER A 120 4.73 1.31 1.51
N VAL A 121 5.90 0.74 1.77
CA VAL A 121 6.53 0.85 3.08
C VAL A 121 7.08 2.26 3.29
N ASP A 122 7.31 2.65 4.54
CA ASP A 122 8.06 3.88 4.84
C ASP A 122 9.53 3.72 4.43
N ARG A 123 10.06 4.78 3.82
CA ARG A 123 11.44 4.89 3.32
C ARG A 123 12.14 6.13 3.85
N ASP A 124 12.21 6.24 5.17
CA ASP A 124 12.88 7.35 5.86
C ASP A 124 14.40 7.41 5.54
N ASP A 125 14.96 6.38 4.89
CA ASP A 125 16.33 6.34 4.39
C ASP A 125 16.55 7.06 3.05
N LEU A 126 15.47 7.43 2.35
CA LEU A 126 15.52 8.14 1.07
C LEU A 126 15.30 9.65 1.25
N PRO A 127 15.96 10.50 0.43
CA PRO A 127 15.88 11.95 0.57
C PRO A 127 14.48 12.52 0.28
N ASP A 128 13.68 11.84 -0.53
CA ASP A 128 12.31 12.20 -0.92
C ASP A 128 11.27 11.23 -0.33
N PHE A 129 11.68 10.40 0.63
CA PHE A 129 10.82 9.41 1.30
C PHE A 129 10.14 8.42 0.32
N GLY A 130 10.65 8.28 -0.91
CA GLY A 130 10.09 7.40 -1.94
C GLY A 130 9.04 8.05 -2.87
N ALA A 131 8.77 9.35 -2.73
CA ALA A 131 7.78 10.06 -3.54
C ALA A 131 8.03 9.97 -5.05
N TYR A 132 9.30 9.93 -5.49
CA TYR A 132 9.65 9.74 -6.89
C TYR A 132 9.06 8.44 -7.45
N ILE A 133 9.16 7.32 -6.73
CA ILE A 133 8.66 6.03 -7.21
C ILE A 133 7.14 6.00 -7.26
N PHE A 134 6.44 6.64 -6.32
CA PHE A 134 5.00 6.86 -6.43
C PHE A 134 4.65 7.62 -7.71
N ALA A 135 5.28 8.76 -7.94
CA ALA A 135 5.01 9.62 -9.08
C ALA A 135 5.25 8.91 -10.42
N GLU A 136 6.37 8.19 -10.55
CA GLU A 136 6.66 7.39 -11.75
C GLU A 136 5.68 6.23 -11.93
N THR A 137 5.26 5.57 -10.84
CA THR A 137 4.28 4.49 -10.91
C THR A 137 2.95 4.98 -11.47
N ILE A 138 2.46 6.11 -10.97
CA ILE A 138 1.23 6.73 -11.48
C ILE A 138 1.35 7.06 -12.97
N ARG A 139 2.48 7.68 -13.38
CA ARG A 139 2.73 8.03 -14.80
C ARG A 139 2.78 6.81 -15.71
N GLU A 140 3.47 5.75 -15.29
CA GLU A 140 3.53 4.48 -16.02
C GLU A 140 2.14 3.85 -16.18
N ILE A 141 1.31 3.88 -15.14
CA ILE A 141 -0.06 3.37 -15.20
C ILE A 141 -0.91 4.18 -16.19
N HIS A 142 -0.93 5.51 -16.07
CA HIS A 142 -1.69 6.36 -16.99
C HIS A 142 -1.24 6.22 -18.44
N ALA A 143 0.06 6.02 -18.68
CA ALA A 143 0.60 5.83 -20.02
C ALA A 143 0.18 4.48 -20.65
N ARG A 144 0.10 3.41 -19.85
CA ARG A 144 -0.18 2.05 -20.33
C ARG A 144 -1.66 1.69 -20.31
N VAL A 145 -2.38 2.15 -19.30
CA VAL A 145 -3.77 1.77 -19.00
C VAL A 145 -4.57 3.03 -18.63
N PRO A 146 -4.86 3.91 -19.60
CA PRO A 146 -5.47 5.22 -19.34
C PRO A 146 -6.88 5.14 -18.72
N ASP A 147 -7.57 4.01 -18.85
CA ASP A 147 -8.89 3.77 -18.25
C ASP A 147 -8.82 3.21 -16.81
N CYS A 148 -7.63 2.90 -16.30
CA CYS A 148 -7.45 2.43 -14.92
C CYS A 148 -7.30 3.63 -13.99
N SER A 149 -8.23 3.78 -13.06
CA SER A 149 -8.10 4.75 -11.97
C SER A 149 -7.01 4.34 -10.98
N VAL A 150 -6.28 5.32 -10.46
CA VAL A 150 -5.17 5.16 -9.51
C VAL A 150 -5.51 5.83 -8.19
N GLU A 151 -5.59 5.03 -7.13
CA GLU A 151 -5.56 5.50 -5.74
C GLU A 151 -4.16 5.35 -5.18
N VAL A 152 -3.67 6.36 -4.47
CA VAL A 152 -2.46 6.23 -3.66
C VAL A 152 -2.80 6.24 -2.18
N LEU A 153 -2.23 5.29 -1.44
CA LEU A 153 -2.16 5.30 0.02
C LEU A 153 -0.71 5.57 0.41
N VAL A 154 -0.40 6.83 0.69
CA VAL A 154 0.98 7.28 0.90
C VAL A 154 1.39 7.24 2.38
N PRO A 155 2.70 7.10 2.66
CA PRO A 155 3.24 7.46 3.97
C PRO A 155 3.11 8.98 4.21
N ASP A 156 3.42 9.44 5.42
CA ASP A 156 3.34 10.86 5.77
C ASP A 156 4.43 11.73 5.11
N PHE A 157 5.45 11.11 4.51
CA PHE A 157 6.67 11.76 4.00
C PHE A 157 7.32 12.71 5.02
N GLN A 158 7.11 12.47 6.31
CA GLN A 158 7.46 13.37 7.42
C GLN A 158 6.95 14.80 7.25
N GLY A 159 5.85 15.00 6.52
CA GLY A 159 5.31 16.31 6.18
C GLY A 159 6.12 17.09 5.13
N ASN A 160 7.02 16.42 4.40
CA ASN A 160 7.78 17.07 3.33
C ASN A 160 6.86 17.48 2.15
N GLU A 161 6.64 18.79 2.01
CA GLU A 161 5.73 19.33 1.00
C GLU A 161 6.15 19.02 -0.44
N GLU A 162 7.45 18.95 -0.73
CA GLU A 162 7.94 18.64 -2.08
C GLU A 162 7.62 17.20 -2.48
N SER A 163 7.74 16.26 -1.54
CA SER A 163 7.40 14.85 -1.70
C SER A 163 5.89 14.68 -1.92
N ILE A 164 5.07 15.33 -1.09
CA ILE A 164 3.61 15.37 -1.25
C ILE A 164 3.24 15.94 -2.62
N ARG A 165 3.84 17.08 -2.99
CA ARG A 165 3.60 17.75 -4.28
C ARG A 165 3.97 16.87 -5.46
N ALA A 166 5.11 16.18 -5.41
CA ALA A 166 5.55 15.30 -6.49
C ALA A 166 4.53 14.21 -6.81
N VAL A 167 3.91 13.62 -5.78
CA VAL A 167 2.86 12.61 -5.95
C VAL A 167 1.56 13.24 -6.49
N LEU A 168 1.14 14.39 -5.95
CA LEU A 168 -0.06 15.08 -6.43
C LEU A 168 0.07 15.54 -7.90
N GLU A 169 1.25 16.01 -8.31
CA GLU A 169 1.54 16.44 -9.67
C GLU A 169 1.51 15.27 -10.68
N ALA A 170 1.69 14.03 -10.23
CA ALA A 170 1.47 12.84 -11.04
C ALA A 170 -0.02 12.54 -11.29
N ARG A 171 -0.93 13.25 -10.60
CA ARG A 171 -2.39 13.25 -10.78
C ARG A 171 -3.09 11.91 -10.51
N PRO A 172 -2.89 11.27 -9.34
CA PRO A 172 -3.73 10.13 -8.99
C PRO A 172 -5.20 10.59 -8.85
N GLU A 173 -6.16 9.74 -9.20
CA GLU A 173 -7.59 10.03 -9.03
C GLU A 173 -7.96 10.17 -7.56
N ILE A 174 -7.30 9.41 -6.67
CA ILE A 174 -7.54 9.44 -5.23
C ILE A 174 -6.21 9.52 -4.50
N TYR A 175 -6.09 10.48 -3.58
CA TYR A 175 -4.95 10.62 -2.68
C TYR A 175 -5.40 10.32 -1.26
N ASN A 176 -4.77 9.32 -0.63
CA ASN A 176 -5.14 8.78 0.67
C ASN A 176 -3.90 8.70 1.58
N HIS A 177 -4.11 8.86 2.88
CA HIS A 177 -3.11 8.70 3.93
C HIS A 177 -3.78 8.18 5.19
N ASN A 178 -3.22 7.12 5.78
CA ASN A 178 -3.65 6.58 7.06
C ASN A 178 -2.47 6.61 8.03
N THR A 179 -2.75 7.07 9.26
CA THR A 179 -1.77 7.18 10.34
C THR A 179 -1.95 6.06 11.35
#